data_AF-A0A522AD79-F1
#
_entry.id   AF-A0A522AD79-F1
#
_cell.length_a   1.000
_cell.length_b   1.000
_cell.length_c   1.000
_cell.angle_alpha   90.00
_cell.angle_beta   90.00
_cell.angle_gamma   90.00
#
_symmetry.space_group_name_H-M   'P 1'
#
loop_
_entity.id
_entity.type
_entity.pdbx_description
1 polymer ?
#
loop_
_entity_poly.entity_id
_entity_poly.type
_entity_poly.pdbx_seq_one_letter_code
_entity_poly.pdbx_strand_id
1 'polypeptide(L)'
;MKSKFVTAKRISILCALLCASASAQTGGEKTTRILPQRVNPPASDYIPPAPPIAPPSTNAAPASAALVELPKTVLAFDGEFQETSVKPGAAETKFTFNLTNVSPEAVTITSVHTSCGCTVAQLPSLPWTIPPGSNGQINVTMNLAGKSGIVFKTVTVTADKGVRQLTVKTTFLPPDPPPMSGNRAENQKVALVDRQAVFKGDCARCHVEPGRNRMGKELYTAVCGVCHEAEHRATMVPDLHALKKETSPTYWRMFINFGKDASMMPAFAQERGGPLSPEQVESLVDYLTITMPSKPADAAPSAK
;
A
#
# COMPACT_ATOMS: atom_id res chain seq x y z
N MET A 1 -0.64 69.61 -9.28
CA MET A 1 0.59 70.45 -9.20
C MET A 1 1.49 69.82 -8.15
N LYS A 2 2.73 69.35 -8.34
CA LYS A 2 3.76 69.52 -9.37
C LYS A 2 4.45 68.16 -9.61
N SER A 3 4.74 67.91 -10.88
CA SER A 3 5.54 66.80 -11.42
C SER A 3 7.03 67.15 -11.38
N LYS A 4 7.94 66.18 -11.19
CA LYS A 4 9.28 66.15 -11.84
C LYS A 4 9.78 64.71 -12.05
N PHE A 5 9.87 64.36 -13.32
CA PHE A 5 10.62 63.26 -13.95
C PHE A 5 12.14 63.43 -13.82
N VAL A 6 12.90 62.32 -13.71
CA VAL A 6 14.26 62.14 -14.29
C VAL A 6 14.46 60.62 -14.54
N THR A 7 14.28 60.12 -15.76
CA THR A 7 15.26 59.84 -16.85
C THR A 7 16.04 58.52 -16.72
N ALA A 8 15.73 57.61 -17.65
CA ALA A 8 16.41 56.34 -17.91
C ALA A 8 17.72 56.53 -18.69
N LYS A 9 18.68 55.62 -18.52
CA LYS A 9 19.81 55.44 -19.45
C LYS A 9 20.03 53.96 -19.74
N ARG A 10 19.69 53.54 -20.96
CA ARG A 10 20.06 52.27 -21.58
C ARG A 10 21.46 52.42 -22.18
N ILE A 11 22.34 51.45 -21.98
CA ILE A 11 23.52 51.24 -22.82
C ILE A 11 23.56 49.75 -23.16
N SER A 12 23.22 49.45 -24.41
CA SER A 12 23.56 48.20 -25.09
C SER A 12 24.89 48.42 -25.82
N ILE A 13 25.87 47.54 -25.63
CA ILE A 13 26.98 47.38 -26.58
C ILE A 13 27.07 45.89 -26.92
N LEU A 14 26.90 45.65 -28.21
CA LEU A 14 27.09 44.41 -28.94
C LEU A 14 28.53 44.43 -29.47
N CYS A 15 29.32 43.38 -29.28
CA CYS A 15 30.38 43.06 -30.24
C CYS A 15 30.78 41.58 -30.17
N ALA A 16 30.93 41.00 -31.34
CA ALA A 16 31.00 39.58 -31.62
C ALA A 16 32.44 39.06 -31.75
N LEU A 17 32.55 37.74 -31.56
CA LEU A 17 33.49 36.76 -32.13
C LEU A 17 34.84 37.25 -32.69
N LEU A 18 35.93 36.65 -32.20
CA LEU A 18 36.96 36.07 -33.06
C LEU A 18 37.62 34.85 -32.40
N CYS A 19 37.85 33.83 -33.23
CA CYS A 19 38.35 32.50 -32.94
C CYS A 19 39.73 32.35 -33.62
N ALA A 20 40.75 31.83 -32.93
CA ALA A 20 41.99 31.20 -33.45
C ALA A 20 42.97 30.98 -32.28
N SER A 21 43.08 29.76 -31.75
CA SER A 21 44.09 28.72 -32.05
C SER A 21 45.50 29.00 -31.51
N ALA A 22 45.87 28.28 -30.45
CA ALA A 22 47.27 27.93 -30.16
C ALA A 22 47.32 26.55 -29.48
N SER A 23 47.90 25.59 -30.20
CA SER A 23 48.26 24.27 -29.72
C SER A 23 49.50 24.36 -28.83
N ALA A 24 49.47 23.70 -27.67
CA ALA A 24 50.68 23.23 -27.00
C ALA A 24 50.37 21.91 -26.27
N GLN A 25 50.92 20.83 -26.83
CA GLN A 25 51.03 19.52 -26.21
C GLN A 25 51.99 19.62 -25.02
N THR A 26 51.59 19.10 -23.86
CA THR A 26 52.53 18.49 -22.92
C THR A 26 51.92 17.19 -22.42
N GLY A 27 52.71 16.12 -22.56
CA GLY A 27 52.32 14.75 -22.28
C GLY A 27 52.05 14.54 -20.79
N GLY A 28 50.83 14.10 -20.49
CA GLY A 28 50.50 13.45 -19.24
C GLY A 28 50.72 11.95 -19.40
N GLU A 29 51.88 11.49 -18.94
CA GLU A 29 52.25 10.10 -18.79
C GLU A 29 51.14 9.34 -18.05
N LYS A 30 50.50 8.36 -18.71
CA LYS A 30 49.66 7.35 -18.03
C LYS A 30 50.59 6.46 -17.20
N THR A 31 50.96 6.93 -16.02
CA THR A 31 51.46 6.06 -14.96
C THR A 31 50.29 5.21 -14.50
N THR A 32 50.21 4.00 -15.06
CA THR A 32 49.38 2.92 -14.55
C THR A 32 49.83 2.66 -13.11
N ARG A 33 49.05 3.16 -12.13
CA ARG A 33 49.23 2.83 -10.73
C ARG A 33 48.83 1.37 -10.55
N ILE A 34 49.78 0.47 -10.79
CA ILE A 34 49.67 -0.94 -10.39
C ILE A 34 49.55 -0.92 -8.87
N LEU A 35 48.36 -1.26 -8.35
CA LEU A 35 48.22 -1.54 -6.93
C LEU A 35 49.15 -2.72 -6.60
N PRO A 36 49.92 -2.68 -5.49
CA PRO A 36 50.65 -3.86 -5.07
C PRO A 36 49.64 -4.98 -4.85
N GLN A 37 49.80 -6.06 -5.61
CA GLN A 37 49.07 -7.30 -5.36
C GLN A 37 49.35 -7.70 -3.91
N ARG A 38 48.30 -7.85 -3.11
CA ARG A 38 48.42 -8.55 -1.83
C ARG A 38 48.86 -9.97 -2.14
N VAL A 39 50.11 -10.28 -1.82
CA VAL A 39 50.55 -11.66 -1.69
C VAL A 39 49.79 -12.21 -0.48
N ASN A 40 48.85 -13.13 -0.72
CA ASN A 40 48.22 -13.87 0.35
C ASN A 40 49.31 -14.69 1.06
N PRO A 41 49.44 -14.61 2.40
CA PRO A 41 50.33 -15.52 3.12
C PRO A 41 49.87 -16.96 2.90
N PRO A 42 50.79 -17.96 2.93
CA PRO A 42 50.41 -19.36 2.81
C PRO A 42 49.38 -19.70 3.89
N ALA A 43 48.36 -20.46 3.50
CA ALA A 43 47.31 -20.93 4.38
C ALA A 43 47.94 -21.57 5.62
N SER A 44 47.65 -21.02 6.79
CA SER A 44 48.01 -21.63 8.07
C SER A 44 47.23 -22.95 8.18
N ASP A 45 47.94 -24.06 8.40
CA ASP A 45 47.42 -25.42 8.68
C ASP A 45 46.72 -25.52 10.05
N TYR A 46 45.91 -24.52 10.40
CA TYR A 46 45.16 -24.54 11.64
C TYR A 46 43.91 -25.42 11.47
N ILE A 47 44.07 -26.70 11.82
CA ILE A 47 42.95 -27.62 12.04
C ILE A 47 42.40 -27.32 13.45
N PRO A 48 41.20 -26.74 13.58
CA PRO A 48 40.59 -26.58 14.90
C PRO A 48 40.34 -27.97 15.51
N PRO A 49 40.50 -28.14 16.84
CA PRO A 49 40.22 -29.43 17.48
C PRO A 49 38.77 -29.82 17.23
N ALA A 50 38.55 -31.09 16.89
CA ALA A 50 37.23 -31.64 16.69
C ALA A 50 36.34 -31.35 17.92
N PRO A 51 35.07 -30.94 17.71
CA PRO A 51 34.15 -30.75 18.82
C PRO A 51 34.03 -32.05 19.63
N PRO A 52 33.88 -31.97 20.96
CA PRO A 52 33.74 -33.17 21.78
C PRO A 52 32.55 -33.99 21.25
N ILE A 53 32.79 -35.28 21.01
CA ILE A 53 31.77 -36.24 20.61
C ILE A 53 30.69 -36.21 21.71
N ALA A 54 29.50 -35.73 21.36
CA ALA A 54 28.37 -35.73 22.26
C ALA A 54 28.07 -37.18 22.69
N PRO A 55 27.77 -37.42 23.98
CA PRO A 55 27.39 -38.76 24.43
C PRO A 55 26.17 -39.26 23.62
N PRO A 56 26.04 -40.57 23.37
CA PRO A 56 24.90 -41.11 22.64
C PRO A 56 23.62 -40.73 23.37
N SER A 57 22.77 -39.97 22.69
CA SER A 57 21.50 -39.50 23.21
C SER A 57 20.53 -40.70 23.27
N THR A 58 20.50 -41.40 24.40
CA THR A 58 19.47 -42.41 24.70
C THR A 58 18.19 -41.73 25.14
N ASN A 59 17.55 -41.01 24.24
CA ASN A 59 16.13 -40.72 24.30
C ASN A 59 15.55 -41.03 22.94
N ALA A 60 15.28 -42.32 22.71
CA ALA A 60 14.30 -42.71 21.72
C ALA A 60 13.00 -41.99 22.09
N ALA A 61 12.58 -41.05 21.25
CA ALA A 61 11.25 -40.48 21.35
C ALA A 61 10.24 -41.66 21.36
N PRO A 62 9.29 -41.71 22.31
CA PRO A 62 8.29 -42.77 22.28
C PRO A 62 7.52 -42.67 20.95
N ALA A 63 7.28 -43.83 20.35
CA ALA A 63 6.54 -43.97 19.10
C ALA A 63 5.21 -43.22 19.20
N SER A 64 4.92 -42.40 18.18
CA SER A 64 3.69 -41.65 18.01
C SER A 64 2.48 -42.60 18.00
N ALA A 65 1.82 -42.78 19.15
CA ALA A 65 0.49 -43.33 19.19
C ALA A 65 -0.44 -42.42 18.38
N ALA A 66 -1.16 -42.98 17.41
CA ALA A 66 -2.14 -42.23 16.64
C ALA A 66 -3.18 -41.63 17.59
N LEU A 67 -3.28 -40.30 17.63
CA LEU A 67 -4.29 -39.60 18.42
C LEU A 67 -5.66 -39.92 17.81
N VAL A 68 -6.54 -40.55 18.58
CA VAL A 68 -7.93 -40.81 18.17
C VAL A 68 -8.63 -39.46 17.99
N GLU A 69 -9.19 -39.19 16.81
CA GLU A 69 -9.97 -37.98 16.57
C GLU A 69 -11.23 -37.99 17.45
N LEU A 70 -11.49 -36.89 18.16
CA LEU A 70 -12.70 -36.73 18.95
C LEU A 70 -13.92 -36.79 18.01
N PRO A 71 -14.98 -37.56 18.28
CA PRO A 71 -16.17 -37.55 17.43
C PRO A 71 -17.01 -36.27 17.62
N LYS A 72 -17.53 -35.70 16.53
CA LYS A 72 -18.45 -34.53 16.59
C LYS A 72 -19.79 -34.86 17.27
N THR A 73 -20.17 -36.14 17.26
CA THR A 73 -21.33 -36.70 17.98
C THR A 73 -21.07 -36.89 19.47
N VAL A 74 -19.86 -36.59 19.95
CA VAL A 74 -19.52 -36.59 21.37
C VAL A 74 -19.36 -35.17 21.90
N LEU A 75 -18.47 -34.40 21.26
CA LEU A 75 -18.24 -33.01 21.60
C LEU A 75 -18.33 -32.17 20.32
N ALA A 76 -19.40 -31.39 20.21
CA ALA A 76 -19.65 -30.50 19.09
C ALA A 76 -19.04 -29.11 19.38
N PHE A 77 -18.47 -28.49 18.35
CA PHE A 77 -18.02 -27.10 18.38
C PHE A 77 -18.85 -26.28 17.39
N ASP A 78 -19.08 -25.01 17.68
CA ASP A 78 -19.74 -24.06 16.78
C ASP A 78 -18.96 -23.83 15.47
N GLY A 79 -17.65 -24.04 15.52
CA GLY A 79 -16.77 -24.15 14.36
C GLY A 79 -15.40 -24.70 14.76
N GLU A 80 -14.67 -25.23 13.78
CA GLU A 80 -13.27 -25.68 13.96
C GLU A 80 -12.27 -24.68 13.35
N PHE A 81 -12.78 -23.62 12.72
CA PHE A 81 -11.99 -22.55 12.12
C PHE A 81 -12.64 -21.21 12.43
N GLN A 82 -11.85 -20.27 12.95
CA GLN A 82 -12.25 -18.86 13.06
C GLN A 82 -11.21 -17.96 12.43
N GLU A 83 -11.66 -16.87 11.82
CA GLU A 83 -10.78 -15.88 11.25
C GLU A 83 -11.19 -14.46 11.62
N THR A 84 -10.20 -13.57 11.63
CA THR A 84 -10.40 -12.15 11.87
C THR A 84 -9.38 -11.33 11.10
N SER A 85 -9.69 -10.06 10.87
CA SER A 85 -8.75 -9.10 10.29
C SER A 85 -8.44 -8.00 11.30
N VAL A 86 -7.17 -7.61 11.37
CA VAL A 86 -6.67 -6.61 12.31
C VAL A 86 -5.89 -5.53 11.58
N LYS A 87 -5.91 -4.32 12.11
CA LYS A 87 -5.05 -3.24 11.62
C LYS A 87 -3.59 -3.49 12.02
N PRO A 88 -2.61 -2.95 11.27
CA PRO A 88 -1.22 -2.94 11.72
C PRO A 88 -1.09 -2.30 13.11
N GLY A 89 -0.24 -2.88 13.95
CA GLY A 89 -0.02 -2.40 15.32
C GLY A 89 -1.02 -2.90 16.37
N ALA A 90 -2.01 -3.73 16.01
CA ALA A 90 -2.83 -4.41 17.00
C ALA A 90 -1.95 -5.26 17.94
N ALA A 91 -2.18 -5.14 19.26
CA ALA A 91 -1.38 -5.84 20.27
C ALA A 91 -1.79 -7.32 20.43
N GLU A 92 -3.09 -7.58 20.38
CA GLU A 92 -3.68 -8.92 20.51
C GLU A 92 -4.99 -9.04 19.73
N THR A 93 -5.47 -10.27 19.56
CA THR A 93 -6.82 -10.56 19.08
C THR A 93 -7.40 -11.77 19.82
N LYS A 94 -8.72 -11.90 19.83
CA LYS A 94 -9.45 -12.92 20.59
C LYS A 94 -10.35 -13.73 19.67
N PHE A 95 -10.42 -15.03 19.93
CA PHE A 95 -11.31 -15.99 19.30
C PHE A 95 -12.05 -16.76 20.38
N THR A 96 -13.22 -17.25 20.05
CA THR A 96 -14.11 -17.87 21.04
C THR A 96 -14.78 -19.07 20.41
N PHE A 97 -14.36 -20.27 20.80
CA PHE A 97 -15.01 -21.51 20.36
C PHE A 97 -16.02 -21.95 21.40
N ASN A 98 -17.28 -22.07 20.99
CA ASN A 98 -18.32 -22.62 21.84
C ASN A 98 -18.41 -24.12 21.60
N LEU A 99 -18.56 -24.88 22.68
CA LEU A 99 -18.67 -26.32 22.63
C LEU A 99 -19.91 -26.82 23.37
N THR A 100 -20.41 -27.97 22.95
CA THR A 100 -21.55 -28.67 23.55
C THR A 100 -21.24 -30.15 23.66
N ASN A 101 -21.42 -30.72 24.85
CA ASN A 101 -21.43 -32.17 24.98
C ASN A 101 -22.77 -32.71 24.49
N VAL A 102 -22.73 -33.38 23.34
CA VAL A 102 -23.90 -33.96 22.67
C VAL A 102 -24.05 -35.46 22.95
N SER A 103 -23.13 -36.04 23.71
CA SER A 103 -23.20 -37.45 24.12
C SER A 103 -24.07 -37.65 25.38
N PRO A 104 -24.56 -38.88 25.63
CA PRO A 104 -25.27 -39.21 26.86
C PRO A 104 -24.34 -39.38 28.08
N GLU A 105 -23.02 -39.34 27.89
CA GLU A 105 -22.02 -39.48 28.94
C GLU A 105 -21.31 -38.15 29.22
N ALA A 106 -20.68 -38.02 30.38
CA ALA A 106 -19.80 -36.87 30.63
C ALA A 106 -18.55 -36.95 29.74
N VAL A 107 -18.09 -35.80 29.24
CA VAL A 107 -16.84 -35.68 28.48
C VAL A 107 -15.86 -34.85 29.30
N THR A 108 -14.61 -35.30 29.41
CA THR A 108 -13.59 -34.63 30.22
C THR A 108 -12.45 -34.14 29.35
N ILE A 109 -12.30 -32.81 29.25
CA ILE A 109 -11.14 -32.17 28.63
C ILE A 109 -9.98 -32.23 29.62
N THR A 110 -8.89 -32.90 29.22
CA THR A 110 -7.72 -33.12 30.08
C THR A 110 -6.61 -32.11 29.80
N SER A 111 -6.50 -31.63 28.56
CA SER A 111 -5.56 -30.57 28.20
C SER A 111 -5.98 -29.81 26.96
N VAL A 112 -5.47 -28.58 26.85
CA VAL A 112 -5.56 -27.78 25.63
C VAL A 112 -4.19 -27.17 25.38
N HIS A 113 -3.66 -27.42 24.19
CA HIS A 113 -2.33 -26.97 23.79
C HIS A 113 -2.41 -26.05 22.58
N THR A 114 -1.70 -24.94 22.61
CA THR A 114 -1.61 -23.99 21.50
C THR A 114 -0.30 -24.16 20.75
N SER A 115 -0.28 -23.89 19.44
CA SER A 115 0.90 -24.07 18.58
C SER A 115 2.15 -23.24 18.95
N CYS A 116 2.02 -22.19 19.76
CA CYS A 116 3.13 -21.36 20.25
C CYS A 116 2.73 -20.70 21.58
N GLY A 117 3.72 -20.31 22.40
CA GLY A 117 3.49 -19.47 23.58
C GLY A 117 2.92 -18.07 23.27
N CYS A 118 2.83 -17.71 21.98
CA CYS A 118 2.18 -16.48 21.52
C CYS A 118 0.65 -16.56 21.43
N THR A 119 0.08 -17.73 21.71
CA THR A 119 -1.37 -17.96 21.74
C THR A 119 -1.71 -18.64 23.07
N VAL A 120 -2.68 -18.09 23.80
CA VAL A 120 -3.10 -18.59 25.10
C VAL A 120 -4.57 -18.96 25.03
N ALA A 121 -4.91 -20.16 25.48
CA ALA A 121 -6.29 -20.58 25.68
C ALA A 121 -6.67 -20.38 27.15
N GLN A 122 -7.67 -19.55 27.42
CA GLN A 122 -8.29 -19.42 28.73
C GLN A 122 -9.41 -20.46 28.89
N LEU A 123 -9.32 -21.23 29.96
CA LEU A 123 -10.16 -22.40 30.23
C LEU A 123 -10.55 -22.44 31.71
N PRO A 124 -11.64 -23.15 32.06
CA PRO A 124 -11.85 -23.60 33.43
C PRO A 124 -10.69 -24.45 33.95
N SER A 125 -10.67 -24.71 35.26
CA SER A 125 -9.69 -25.61 35.87
C SER A 125 -9.73 -26.99 35.22
N LEU A 126 -8.56 -27.51 34.84
CA LEU A 126 -8.41 -28.84 34.26
C LEU A 126 -8.17 -29.89 35.36
N PRO A 127 -8.69 -31.13 35.22
CA PRO A 127 -9.53 -31.59 34.10
C PRO A 127 -10.92 -30.96 34.13
N TRP A 128 -11.42 -30.57 32.96
CA TRP A 128 -12.72 -29.92 32.83
C TRP A 128 -13.76 -30.92 32.33
N THR A 129 -14.63 -31.35 33.24
CA THR A 129 -15.74 -32.26 32.94
C THR A 129 -16.98 -31.47 32.49
N ILE A 130 -17.53 -31.87 31.36
CA ILE A 130 -18.70 -31.28 30.72
C ILE A 130 -19.82 -32.32 30.76
N PRO A 131 -20.88 -32.11 31.56
CA PRO A 131 -22.01 -33.04 31.64
C PRO A 131 -22.78 -33.18 30.32
N PRO A 132 -23.57 -34.25 30.13
CA PRO A 132 -24.46 -34.41 28.97
C PRO A 132 -25.31 -33.17 28.72
N GLY A 133 -25.39 -32.72 27.47
CA GLY A 133 -26.17 -31.54 27.06
C GLY A 133 -25.63 -30.18 27.52
N SER A 134 -24.53 -30.15 28.27
CA SER A 134 -23.96 -28.90 28.79
C SER A 134 -23.06 -28.22 27.76
N ASN A 135 -22.95 -26.89 27.90
CA ASN A 135 -22.13 -26.04 27.03
C ASN A 135 -20.86 -25.57 27.74
N GLY A 136 -19.89 -25.15 26.93
CA GLY A 136 -18.64 -24.57 27.38
C GLY A 136 -18.07 -23.60 26.36
N GLN A 137 -17.03 -22.87 26.77
CA GLN A 137 -16.34 -21.94 25.90
C GLN A 137 -14.83 -22.03 26.08
N ILE A 138 -14.10 -22.02 24.96
CA ILE A 138 -12.64 -21.90 24.91
C ILE A 138 -12.32 -20.54 24.31
N ASN A 139 -11.82 -19.64 25.16
CA ASN A 139 -11.38 -18.31 24.73
C ASN A 139 -9.90 -18.36 24.39
N VAL A 140 -9.54 -17.91 23.19
CA VAL A 140 -8.18 -17.96 22.67
C VAL A 140 -7.72 -16.54 22.42
N THR A 141 -6.68 -16.11 23.13
CA THR A 141 -6.02 -14.82 22.93
C THR A 141 -4.71 -15.03 22.18
N MET A 142 -4.52 -14.35 21.06
CA MET A 142 -3.28 -14.36 20.29
C MET A 142 -2.55 -13.03 20.44
N ASN A 143 -1.31 -13.07 20.91
CA ASN A 143 -0.41 -11.93 20.90
C ASN A 143 0.07 -11.68 19.45
N LEU A 144 -0.06 -10.44 19.00
CA LEU A 144 0.23 -10.02 17.64
C LEU A 144 1.51 -9.17 17.53
N ALA A 145 2.21 -8.92 18.64
CA ALA A 145 3.45 -8.17 18.65
C ALA A 145 4.50 -8.82 17.72
N GLY A 146 5.07 -8.01 16.83
CA GLY A 146 6.07 -8.45 15.85
C GLY A 146 5.53 -9.36 14.74
N LYS A 147 4.20 -9.48 14.57
CA LYS A 147 3.58 -10.27 13.50
C LYS A 147 3.01 -9.37 12.39
N SER A 148 2.90 -9.93 11.19
CA SER A 148 2.35 -9.27 10.00
C SER A 148 1.85 -10.30 8.98
N GLY A 149 1.13 -9.85 7.94
CA GLY A 149 0.65 -10.73 6.86
C GLY A 149 -0.51 -11.61 7.29
N ILE A 150 -0.43 -12.93 7.06
CA ILE A 150 -1.43 -13.90 7.52
C ILE A 150 -0.77 -14.79 8.57
N VAL A 151 -1.42 -14.92 9.73
CA VAL A 151 -0.95 -15.76 10.84
C VAL A 151 -1.98 -16.84 11.10
N PHE A 152 -1.56 -18.11 11.02
CA PHE A 152 -2.35 -19.26 11.42
C PHE A 152 -1.83 -19.84 12.73
N LYS A 153 -2.74 -20.23 13.62
CA LYS A 153 -2.43 -20.96 14.85
C LYS A 153 -3.44 -22.06 15.08
N THR A 154 -2.96 -23.14 15.68
CA THR A 154 -3.79 -24.28 16.05
C THR A 154 -3.93 -24.37 17.57
N VAL A 155 -5.11 -24.83 18.00
CA VAL A 155 -5.46 -25.13 19.38
C VAL A 155 -5.91 -26.58 19.42
N THR A 156 -5.13 -27.44 20.05
CA THR A 156 -5.39 -28.87 20.18
C THR A 156 -6.08 -29.12 21.52
N VAL A 157 -7.32 -29.58 21.47
CA VAL A 157 -8.14 -29.96 22.63
C VAL A 157 -8.06 -31.47 22.80
N THR A 158 -7.56 -31.93 23.94
CA THR A 158 -7.50 -33.35 24.29
C THR A 158 -8.55 -33.66 25.35
N ALA A 159 -9.39 -34.64 25.05
CA ALA A 159 -10.39 -35.19 25.95
C ALA A 159 -10.18 -36.69 26.14
N ASP A 160 -10.85 -37.26 27.14
CA ASP A 160 -10.91 -38.70 27.40
C ASP A 160 -11.51 -39.51 26.23
N LYS A 161 -12.27 -38.85 25.35
CA LYS A 161 -12.89 -39.44 24.15
C LYS A 161 -12.17 -39.14 22.83
N GLY A 162 -10.99 -38.50 22.87
CA GLY A 162 -10.17 -38.20 21.69
C GLY A 162 -9.65 -36.77 21.62
N VAL A 163 -9.10 -36.40 20.47
CA VAL A 163 -8.44 -35.10 20.23
C VAL A 163 -9.15 -34.32 19.13
N ARG A 164 -9.35 -33.03 19.33
CA ARG A 164 -9.87 -32.08 18.33
C ARG A 164 -8.85 -30.97 18.08
N GLN A 165 -8.64 -30.63 16.81
CA GLN A 165 -7.84 -29.46 16.44
C GLN A 165 -8.75 -28.32 15.98
N LEU A 166 -8.57 -27.15 16.56
CA LEU A 166 -9.22 -25.90 16.18
C LEU A 166 -8.17 -24.98 15.54
N THR A 167 -8.58 -24.16 14.58
CA THR A 167 -7.70 -23.25 13.85
C THR A 167 -8.18 -21.82 13.98
N VAL A 168 -7.24 -20.92 14.25
CA VAL A 168 -7.49 -19.48 14.22
C VAL A 168 -6.59 -18.82 13.20
N LYS A 169 -7.15 -17.91 12.41
CA LYS A 169 -6.45 -17.14 11.38
C LYS A 169 -6.60 -15.65 11.65
N THR A 170 -5.50 -14.94 11.63
CA THR A 170 -5.48 -13.48 11.70
C THR A 170 -4.86 -12.93 10.42
N THR A 171 -5.60 -12.06 9.73
CA THR A 171 -5.12 -11.33 8.57
C THR A 171 -4.78 -9.89 8.99
N PHE A 172 -3.55 -9.46 8.78
CA PHE A 172 -3.17 -8.06 8.95
C PHE A 172 -3.59 -7.29 7.71
N LEU A 173 -4.50 -6.33 7.90
CA LEU A 173 -4.90 -5.41 6.85
C LEU A 173 -3.69 -4.58 6.43
N PRO A 174 -3.64 -4.12 5.16
CA PRO A 174 -2.69 -3.10 4.79
C PRO A 174 -2.84 -1.89 5.72
N PRO A 175 -1.76 -1.12 5.98
CA PRO A 175 -1.88 0.12 6.70
C PRO A 175 -2.98 0.96 6.06
N ASP A 176 -3.84 1.54 6.91
CA ASP A 176 -4.77 2.56 6.45
C ASP A 176 -3.95 3.53 5.59
N PRO A 177 -4.43 3.92 4.39
CA PRO A 177 -3.74 4.95 3.63
C PRO A 177 -3.49 6.10 4.62
N PRO A 178 -2.26 6.64 4.71
CA PRO A 178 -1.94 7.68 5.66
C PRO A 178 -3.08 8.69 5.61
N PRO A 179 -3.61 9.09 6.78
CA PRO A 179 -4.66 10.09 6.79
C PRO A 179 -4.17 11.21 5.89
N MET A 180 -5.05 11.70 5.00
CA MET A 180 -4.85 12.97 4.30
C MET A 180 -4.82 14.06 5.40
N SER A 181 -3.76 14.05 6.17
CA SER A 181 -3.43 14.87 7.34
C SER A 181 -2.47 15.98 6.93
N GLY A 182 -2.34 16.22 5.63
CA GLY A 182 -2.06 17.58 5.19
C GLY A 182 -3.30 18.41 5.50
N ASN A 183 -3.12 19.51 6.24
CA ASN A 183 -4.12 20.56 6.32
C ASN A 183 -4.61 20.84 4.89
N ARG A 184 -5.90 20.59 4.61
CA ARG A 184 -6.46 20.77 3.25
C ARG A 184 -6.13 22.16 2.70
N ALA A 185 -6.15 23.18 3.57
CA ALA A 185 -5.80 24.54 3.20
C ALA A 185 -4.31 24.68 2.85
N GLU A 186 -3.42 23.93 3.50
CA GLU A 186 -1.99 23.91 3.19
C GLU A 186 -1.69 23.17 1.89
N ASN A 187 -2.32 22.02 1.66
CA ASN A 187 -2.23 21.31 0.38
C ASN A 187 -2.75 22.18 -0.78
N GLN A 188 -3.83 22.94 -0.55
CA GLN A 188 -4.32 23.93 -1.51
C GLN A 188 -3.32 25.06 -1.75
N LYS A 189 -2.62 25.56 -0.72
CA LYS A 189 -1.56 26.57 -0.89
C LYS A 189 -0.42 26.03 -1.75
N VAL A 190 0.01 24.78 -1.52
CA VAL A 190 1.03 24.13 -2.36
C VAL A 190 0.55 24.04 -3.81
N ALA A 191 -0.70 23.60 -4.04
CA ALA A 191 -1.26 23.49 -5.39
C ALA A 191 -1.45 24.85 -6.09
N LEU A 192 -1.69 25.94 -5.35
CA LEU A 192 -1.76 27.29 -5.91
C LEU A 192 -0.39 27.83 -6.32
N VAL A 193 0.69 27.41 -5.66
CA VAL A 193 2.07 27.79 -5.98
C VAL A 193 2.63 26.93 -7.12
N ASP A 194 2.51 25.60 -6.99
CA ASP A 194 2.92 24.63 -8.01
C ASP A 194 1.86 23.53 -8.11
N ARG A 195 0.96 23.68 -9.08
CA ARG A 195 -0.07 22.67 -9.37
C ARG A 195 0.52 21.32 -9.78
N GLN A 196 1.77 21.27 -10.29
CA GLN A 196 2.43 20.02 -10.65
C GLN A 196 3.02 19.28 -9.43
N ALA A 197 3.10 19.92 -8.26
CA ALA A 197 3.63 19.29 -7.05
C ALA A 197 2.83 18.04 -6.63
N VAL A 198 1.55 18.00 -6.99
CA VAL A 198 0.64 16.89 -6.70
C VAL A 198 1.10 15.55 -7.29
N PHE A 199 1.93 15.56 -8.34
CA PHE A 199 2.47 14.36 -8.98
C PHE A 199 3.81 13.90 -8.44
N LYS A 200 4.34 14.54 -7.40
CA LYS A 200 5.71 14.31 -6.90
C LYS A 200 5.68 13.81 -5.45
N GLY A 201 6.75 13.13 -5.05
CA GLY A 201 6.95 12.64 -3.67
C GLY A 201 5.78 11.80 -3.16
N ASP A 202 5.44 11.95 -1.89
CA ASP A 202 4.35 11.20 -1.25
C ASP A 202 2.97 11.48 -1.85
N CYS A 203 2.79 12.64 -2.50
CA CYS A 203 1.53 12.98 -3.18
C CYS A 203 1.26 12.05 -4.38
N ALA A 204 2.30 11.59 -5.07
CA ALA A 204 2.18 10.73 -6.24
C ALA A 204 1.47 9.40 -5.93
N ARG A 205 1.63 8.88 -4.71
CA ARG A 205 1.01 7.62 -4.28
C ARG A 205 -0.53 7.64 -4.39
N CYS A 206 -1.14 8.81 -4.20
CA CYS A 206 -2.59 8.97 -4.30
C CYS A 206 -3.04 9.67 -5.59
N HIS A 207 -2.19 10.49 -6.20
CA HIS A 207 -2.56 11.30 -7.37
C HIS A 207 -2.00 10.80 -8.71
N VAL A 208 -1.08 9.83 -8.69
CA VAL A 208 -0.48 9.23 -9.90
C VAL A 208 -0.76 7.74 -9.96
N GLU A 209 -0.47 7.00 -8.89
CA GLU A 209 -0.57 5.53 -8.91
C GLU A 209 -1.96 4.99 -9.25
N PRO A 210 -3.09 5.58 -8.78
CA PRO A 210 -4.41 5.07 -9.15
C PRO A 210 -4.72 5.12 -10.64
N GLY A 211 -4.12 6.05 -11.39
CA GLY A 211 -4.27 6.17 -12.85
C GLY A 211 -3.30 5.29 -13.64
N ARG A 212 -2.36 4.63 -12.98
CA ARG A 212 -1.31 3.86 -13.66
C ARG A 212 -1.91 2.69 -14.43
N ASN A 213 -1.50 2.55 -15.70
CA ASN A 213 -1.95 1.50 -16.62
C ASN A 213 -3.47 1.47 -16.90
N ARG A 214 -4.19 2.57 -16.60
CA ARG A 214 -5.63 2.70 -16.93
C ARG A 214 -5.81 3.54 -18.17
N MET A 215 -6.95 3.34 -18.85
CA MET A 215 -7.36 4.06 -20.07
C MET A 215 -8.83 4.49 -19.98
N GLY A 216 -9.22 5.48 -20.80
CA GLY A 216 -10.62 5.89 -20.99
C GLY A 216 -11.38 6.15 -19.70
N LYS A 217 -12.54 5.50 -19.53
CA LYS A 217 -13.41 5.66 -18.34
C LYS A 217 -12.70 5.32 -17.02
N GLU A 218 -11.90 4.26 -17.01
CA GLU A 218 -11.22 3.82 -15.78
C GLU A 218 -10.16 4.83 -15.35
N LEU A 219 -9.44 5.40 -16.32
CA LEU A 219 -8.48 6.47 -16.09
C LEU A 219 -9.19 7.75 -15.64
N TYR A 220 -10.29 8.14 -16.31
CA TYR A 220 -11.09 9.30 -15.94
C TYR A 220 -11.59 9.19 -14.50
N THR A 221 -12.16 8.05 -14.14
CA THR A 221 -12.70 7.82 -12.78
C THR A 221 -11.60 7.94 -11.72
N ALA A 222 -10.42 7.37 -11.99
CA ALA A 222 -9.31 7.35 -11.05
C ALA A 222 -8.61 8.72 -10.87
N VAL A 223 -8.54 9.53 -11.93
CA VAL A 223 -7.70 10.75 -11.95
C VAL A 223 -8.51 12.04 -12.04
N CYS A 224 -9.58 12.05 -12.84
CA CYS A 224 -10.36 13.25 -13.12
C CYS A 224 -11.62 13.33 -12.25
N GLY A 225 -12.25 12.18 -12.01
CA GLY A 225 -13.53 12.05 -11.32
C GLY A 225 -13.46 12.49 -9.85
N VAL A 226 -12.30 12.33 -9.21
CA VAL A 226 -12.06 12.80 -7.84
C VAL A 226 -12.31 14.31 -7.66
N CYS A 227 -12.25 15.09 -8.73
CA CYS A 227 -12.60 16.51 -8.72
C CYS A 227 -13.90 16.78 -9.48
N HIS A 228 -14.06 16.27 -10.70
CA HIS A 228 -15.17 16.63 -11.57
C HIS A 228 -16.49 15.92 -11.23
N GLU A 229 -16.42 14.74 -10.62
CA GLU A 229 -17.57 13.91 -10.22
C GLU A 229 -17.78 13.84 -8.70
N ALA A 230 -17.09 14.70 -7.93
CA ALA A 230 -17.21 14.69 -6.47
C ALA A 230 -18.62 15.12 -6.03
N GLU A 231 -19.24 14.35 -5.12
CA GLU A 231 -20.56 14.67 -4.54
C GLU A 231 -20.61 16.08 -3.93
N HIS A 232 -19.50 16.50 -3.31
CA HIS A 232 -19.30 17.86 -2.80
C HIS A 232 -18.23 18.60 -3.60
N ARG A 233 -18.40 18.67 -4.93
CA ARG A 233 -17.50 19.37 -5.85
C ARG A 233 -17.33 20.84 -5.44
N ALA A 234 -16.07 21.28 -5.37
CA ALA A 234 -15.75 22.68 -5.08
C ALA A 234 -16.26 23.58 -6.21
N THR A 235 -16.77 24.77 -5.88
CA THR A 235 -17.36 25.73 -6.84
C THR A 235 -16.41 26.14 -7.98
N MET A 236 -15.10 26.11 -7.73
CA MET A 236 -14.08 26.41 -8.73
C MET A 236 -13.79 25.27 -9.72
N VAL A 237 -14.28 24.05 -9.44
CA VAL A 237 -14.13 22.89 -10.32
C VAL A 237 -15.37 22.81 -11.21
N PRO A 238 -15.23 22.91 -12.55
CA PRO A 238 -16.36 22.90 -13.44
C PRO A 238 -17.02 21.52 -13.49
N ASP A 239 -18.34 21.54 -13.68
CA ASP A 239 -19.11 20.38 -14.09
C ASP A 239 -18.89 20.11 -15.57
N LEU A 240 -18.23 19.00 -15.91
CA LEU A 240 -17.93 18.68 -17.31
C LEU A 240 -19.19 18.26 -18.09
N HIS A 241 -20.24 17.78 -17.41
CA HIS A 241 -21.51 17.41 -18.04
C HIS A 241 -22.39 18.62 -18.36
N ALA A 242 -22.13 19.78 -17.75
CA ALA A 242 -22.93 20.99 -17.87
C ALA A 242 -22.17 22.20 -18.45
N LEU A 243 -21.11 21.94 -19.23
CA LEU A 243 -20.37 23.00 -19.90
C LEU A 243 -21.25 23.77 -20.89
N LYS A 244 -21.15 25.11 -20.84
CA LYS A 244 -21.84 26.05 -21.75
C LYS A 244 -20.96 26.46 -22.94
N LYS A 245 -19.86 25.73 -23.17
CA LYS A 245 -18.88 26.00 -24.22
C LYS A 245 -18.87 24.83 -25.16
N GLU A 246 -18.61 25.10 -26.42
CA GLU A 246 -18.37 24.05 -27.38
C GLU A 246 -17.13 23.27 -26.99
N THR A 247 -17.27 21.95 -26.94
CA THR A 247 -16.20 21.01 -26.66
C THR A 247 -15.85 20.26 -27.94
N SER A 248 -14.59 19.84 -28.04
CA SER A 248 -14.05 19.10 -29.18
C SER A 248 -12.87 18.25 -28.71
N PRO A 249 -12.41 17.27 -29.50
CA PRO A 249 -11.19 16.53 -29.16
C PRO A 249 -9.99 17.44 -28.89
N THR A 250 -9.84 18.51 -29.68
CA THR A 250 -8.78 19.51 -29.49
C THR A 250 -8.93 20.28 -28.18
N TYR A 251 -10.17 20.64 -27.81
CA TYR A 251 -10.47 21.29 -26.54
C TYR A 251 -10.06 20.41 -25.36
N TRP A 252 -10.46 19.14 -25.36
CA TRP A 252 -10.13 18.20 -24.29
C TRP A 252 -8.63 17.96 -24.18
N ARG A 253 -7.97 17.71 -25.32
CA ARG A 253 -6.52 17.51 -25.39
C ARG A 253 -5.75 18.70 -24.84
N MET A 254 -6.18 19.92 -25.17
CA MET A 254 -5.56 21.14 -24.65
C MET A 254 -5.62 21.19 -23.12
N PHE A 255 -6.79 20.99 -22.50
CA PHE A 255 -6.87 21.06 -21.04
C PHE A 255 -6.21 19.88 -20.34
N ILE A 256 -6.24 18.67 -20.91
CA ILE A 256 -5.55 17.51 -20.33
C ILE A 256 -4.03 17.73 -20.40
N ASN A 257 -3.51 18.15 -21.56
CA ASN A 257 -2.07 18.30 -21.72
C ASN A 257 -1.53 19.46 -20.89
N PHE A 258 -2.20 20.61 -20.90
CA PHE A 258 -1.66 21.86 -20.35
C PHE A 258 -2.20 22.21 -18.97
N GLY A 259 -3.28 21.56 -18.52
CA GLY A 259 -4.04 22.00 -17.37
C GLY A 259 -4.76 23.32 -17.66
N LYS A 260 -5.08 24.06 -16.60
CA LYS A 260 -5.70 25.40 -16.73
C LYS A 260 -4.98 26.41 -15.86
N ASP A 261 -4.44 27.44 -16.50
CA ASP A 261 -3.71 28.52 -15.84
C ASP A 261 -4.53 29.27 -14.81
N ALA A 262 -3.83 29.77 -13.78
CA ALA A 262 -4.44 30.37 -12.59
C ALA A 262 -5.51 29.49 -11.92
N SER A 263 -5.36 28.17 -12.02
CA SER A 263 -6.23 27.19 -11.37
C SER A 263 -5.43 26.02 -10.81
N MET A 264 -6.07 25.23 -9.96
CA MET A 264 -5.50 24.00 -9.42
C MET A 264 -5.53 22.81 -10.38
N MET A 265 -6.00 22.97 -11.64
CA MET A 265 -5.99 21.89 -12.63
C MET A 265 -4.58 21.76 -13.25
N PRO A 266 -3.84 20.68 -12.94
CA PRO A 266 -2.48 20.51 -13.41
C PRO A 266 -2.42 20.06 -14.88
N ALA A 267 -1.24 20.18 -15.47
CA ALA A 267 -0.90 19.58 -16.76
C ALA A 267 -0.65 18.08 -16.57
N PHE A 268 -1.41 17.22 -17.24
CA PHE A 268 -1.31 15.77 -17.06
C PHE A 268 -0.35 15.10 -18.05
N ALA A 269 0.01 15.74 -19.15
CA ALA A 269 0.96 15.20 -20.12
C ALA A 269 2.36 15.04 -19.52
N GLN A 270 3.01 13.91 -19.80
CA GLN A 270 4.39 13.62 -19.38
C GLN A 270 5.39 14.69 -19.81
N GLU A 271 5.27 15.22 -21.04
CA GLU A 271 6.11 16.31 -21.55
C GLU A 271 6.01 17.62 -20.73
N ARG A 272 5.00 17.75 -19.87
CA ARG A 272 4.77 18.90 -18.97
C ARG A 272 4.90 18.53 -17.50
N GLY A 273 5.50 17.38 -17.20
CA GLY A 273 5.71 16.90 -15.84
C GLY A 273 4.45 16.32 -15.19
N GLY A 274 3.44 15.95 -15.98
CA GLY A 274 2.31 15.14 -15.54
C GLY A 274 2.57 13.64 -15.69
N PRO A 275 1.66 12.77 -15.23
CA PRO A 275 1.90 11.32 -15.22
C PRO A 275 1.48 10.58 -16.49
N LEU A 276 0.66 11.19 -17.35
CA LEU A 276 -0.04 10.48 -18.44
C LEU A 276 0.78 10.40 -19.71
N SER A 277 0.83 9.20 -20.30
CA SER A 277 1.41 8.98 -21.63
C SER A 277 0.52 9.58 -22.73
N PRO A 278 1.04 9.79 -23.96
CA PRO A 278 0.23 10.24 -25.09
C PRO A 278 -1.00 9.36 -25.34
N GLU A 279 -0.86 8.03 -25.22
CA GLU A 279 -1.96 7.08 -25.42
C GLU A 279 -3.04 7.22 -24.33
N GLN A 280 -2.62 7.45 -23.09
CA GLN A 280 -3.54 7.73 -21.98
C GLN A 280 -4.32 9.02 -22.20
N VAL A 281 -3.65 10.07 -22.67
CA VAL A 281 -4.29 11.35 -23.02
C VAL A 281 -5.32 11.14 -24.11
N GLU A 282 -4.98 10.47 -25.22
CA GLU A 282 -5.93 10.21 -26.31
C GLU A 282 -7.13 9.38 -25.84
N SER A 283 -6.90 8.36 -25.02
CA SER A 283 -8.00 7.55 -24.46
C SER A 283 -9.00 8.38 -23.64
N LEU A 284 -8.52 9.41 -22.92
CA LEU A 284 -9.37 10.34 -22.19
C LEU A 284 -10.11 11.30 -23.11
N VAL A 285 -9.44 11.78 -24.17
CA VAL A 285 -10.05 12.64 -25.18
C VAL A 285 -11.20 11.93 -25.87
N ASP A 286 -11.02 10.67 -26.28
CA ASP A 286 -12.06 9.85 -26.89
C ASP A 286 -13.23 9.64 -25.93
N TYR A 287 -12.93 9.25 -24.69
CA TYR A 287 -13.95 9.06 -23.66
C TYR A 287 -14.78 10.32 -23.43
N LEU A 288 -14.13 11.47 -23.19
CA LEU A 288 -14.80 12.74 -22.94
C LEU A 288 -15.59 13.24 -24.14
N THR A 289 -15.09 13.03 -25.36
CA THR A 289 -15.81 13.40 -26.58
C THR A 289 -17.14 12.63 -26.70
N ILE A 290 -17.15 11.37 -26.29
CA ILE A 290 -18.35 10.52 -26.32
C ILE A 290 -19.30 10.87 -25.17
N THR A 291 -18.79 11.10 -23.96
CA THR A 291 -19.63 11.21 -22.76
C THR A 291 -20.00 12.65 -22.36
N MET A 292 -19.31 13.65 -22.89
CA MET A 292 -19.51 15.07 -22.58
C MET A 292 -19.90 15.84 -23.85
N PRO A 293 -21.14 15.66 -24.37
CA PRO A 293 -21.54 16.21 -25.65
C PRO A 293 -21.49 17.74 -25.66
N SER A 294 -20.88 18.28 -26.71
CA SER A 294 -20.76 19.71 -26.95
C SER A 294 -22.15 20.36 -27.08
N LYS A 295 -22.38 21.46 -26.35
CA LYS A 295 -23.53 22.32 -26.59
C LYS A 295 -23.09 23.47 -27.51
N PRO A 296 -23.81 23.75 -28.61
CA PRO A 296 -23.53 24.92 -29.44
C PRO A 296 -23.54 26.18 -28.58
N ALA A 297 -22.62 27.11 -28.83
CA ALA A 297 -22.72 28.43 -28.22
C ALA A 297 -23.98 29.12 -28.77
N ASP A 298 -24.87 29.61 -27.91
CA ASP A 298 -26.02 30.41 -28.37
C ASP A 298 -25.50 31.53 -29.28
N ALA A 299 -25.95 31.54 -30.54
CA ALA A 299 -25.57 32.56 -31.50
C ALA A 299 -25.93 33.93 -30.93
N ALA A 300 -24.93 34.79 -30.74
CA ALA A 300 -25.15 36.16 -30.28
C ALA A 300 -26.18 36.83 -31.21
N PRO A 301 -27.19 37.55 -30.69
CA PRO A 301 -28.16 38.21 -31.54
C PRO A 301 -27.43 39.22 -32.44
N SER A 302 -27.56 39.02 -33.75
CA SER A 302 -27.07 39.96 -34.75
C SER A 302 -27.65 41.34 -34.47
N ALA A 303 -26.78 42.31 -34.21
CA ALA A 303 -27.16 43.70 -34.10
C ALA A 303 -27.78 44.16 -35.43
N LYS A 304 -29.05 44.53 -35.39
CA LYS A 304 -29.73 45.37 -36.39
C LYS A 304 -30.60 46.38 -35.66
#